data_AF-A0A7R9B2I4-F1
#
_entry.id   AF-A0A7R9B2I4-F1
#
_cell.length_a   1.000
_cell.length_b   1.000
_cell.length_c   1.000
_cell.angle_alpha   90.00
_cell.angle_beta   90.00
_cell.angle_gamma   90.00
#
_symmetry.space_group_name_H-M   'P 1'
#
loop_
_entity.id
_entity.type
_entity.pdbx_description
1 polymer ?
#
loop_
_entity_poly.entity_id
_entity_poly.type
_entity_poly.pdbx_seq_one_letter_code
_entity_poly.pdbx_strand_id
1 'polypeptide(L)'
;AMCFSPSQGPCCSSETCTFVQASHSVQCKGESDCSWSSTCNGRSPECPSPHPKANKTRCNEGTQGLTTLSLQLCINGECTGSICLEWNLAECFLTSNIIPNIDKRKLCELACQNGTDPSTCRSTSDFALQVGLPEGGISLRPGSPCDNFQGYCDVFFKCRAVDAEGPLARLKNLLFNKETLLTVAQWITEYWWAVLLMGIAFIIFMGVFIKCCAVHTPSSNPKKPPARRFSETLRRPMNTFRRMRSPHSMGVGARGMGGAAPTRGPPHGYGESRGQYYDGQKASAPPASYSRTNHPELYAGAYGGRSNAYEMRHHKV
;
A
#
# COMPACT_ATOMS: atom_id res chain seq x y z
N ALA A 1 40.47 -41.54 8.97
CA ALA A 1 39.15 -41.34 8.34
C ALA A 1 39.23 -40.13 7.42
N MET A 2 38.59 -40.17 6.26
CA MET A 2 38.74 -39.19 5.17
C MET A 2 37.38 -38.62 4.78
N CYS A 3 37.35 -37.39 4.26
CA CYS A 3 36.19 -36.78 3.62
C CYS A 3 36.43 -36.69 2.11
N PHE A 4 35.36 -36.79 1.31
CA PHE A 4 35.51 -36.81 -0.16
C PHE A 4 35.65 -35.41 -0.76
N SER A 5 35.15 -34.38 -0.08
CA SER A 5 35.23 -32.97 -0.50
C SER A 5 34.87 -32.04 0.66
N PRO A 6 35.49 -30.85 0.79
CA PRO A 6 35.05 -29.79 1.72
C PRO A 6 33.59 -29.36 1.53
N SER A 7 33.01 -29.57 0.34
CA SER A 7 31.59 -29.30 0.07
C SER A 7 30.62 -30.21 0.85
N GLN A 8 31.11 -31.27 1.51
CA GLN A 8 30.30 -32.12 2.38
C GLN A 8 30.01 -31.47 3.75
N GLY A 9 30.83 -30.51 4.18
CA GLY A 9 30.59 -29.78 5.42
C GLY A 9 31.86 -29.18 6.05
N PRO A 10 31.68 -28.29 7.03
CA PRO A 10 32.75 -27.48 7.63
C PRO A 10 33.78 -28.28 8.44
N CYS A 11 33.54 -29.56 8.74
CA CYS A 11 34.49 -30.42 9.44
C CYS A 11 35.39 -31.26 8.51
N CYS A 12 35.42 -30.93 7.22
CA CYS A 12 36.37 -31.46 6.26
C CYS A 12 37.48 -30.44 5.95
N SER A 13 38.74 -30.82 6.16
CA SER A 13 39.91 -29.99 5.85
C SER A 13 40.07 -29.79 4.34
N SER A 14 40.22 -28.54 3.89
CA SER A 14 40.42 -28.19 2.48
C SER A 14 41.80 -28.55 1.91
N GLU A 15 42.81 -28.67 2.77
CA GLU A 15 44.19 -28.95 2.35
C GLU A 15 44.47 -30.45 2.29
N THR A 16 43.87 -31.24 3.19
CA THR A 16 44.20 -32.65 3.40
C THR A 16 43.08 -33.63 3.07
N CYS A 17 41.86 -33.15 2.77
CA CYS A 17 40.66 -33.98 2.56
C CYS A 17 40.42 -35.01 3.70
N THR A 18 40.76 -34.62 4.93
CA THR A 18 40.54 -35.40 6.15
C THR A 18 39.57 -34.71 7.09
N PHE A 19 38.90 -35.47 7.95
CA PHE A 19 38.10 -34.89 9.03
C PHE A 19 38.98 -34.08 9.97
N VAL A 20 38.51 -32.91 10.37
CA VAL A 20 39.16 -32.06 11.37
C VAL A 20 39.12 -32.77 12.72
N GLN A 21 40.30 -33.05 13.30
CA GLN A 21 40.42 -33.82 14.53
C GLN A 21 39.80 -33.08 15.73
N ALA A 22 39.14 -33.82 16.62
CA ALA A 22 38.56 -33.27 17.85
C ALA A 22 39.59 -32.59 18.76
N SER A 23 40.85 -33.04 18.73
CA SER A 23 41.99 -32.44 19.42
C SER A 23 42.26 -30.99 19.02
N HIS A 24 41.88 -30.57 17.81
CA HIS A 24 42.08 -29.20 17.33
C HIS A 24 40.95 -28.27 17.80
N SER A 25 39.86 -28.80 18.36
CA SER A 25 38.71 -28.03 18.87
C SER A 25 38.11 -27.00 17.90
N VAL A 26 38.25 -27.22 16.59
CA VAL A 26 37.83 -26.25 15.55
C VAL A 26 36.31 -26.06 15.59
N GLN A 27 35.90 -24.82 15.77
CA GLN A 27 34.50 -24.40 15.79
C GLN A 27 33.91 -24.42 14.36
N CYS A 28 32.94 -25.31 14.13
CA CYS A 28 32.23 -25.43 12.86
C CYS A 28 30.89 -24.69 12.83
N LYS A 29 30.38 -24.28 13.99
CA LYS A 29 29.17 -23.46 14.12
C LYS A 29 29.33 -22.39 15.19
N GLY A 30 28.98 -21.16 14.83
CA GLY A 30 28.88 -20.03 15.75
C GLY A 30 27.94 -20.31 16.93
N GLU A 31 28.19 -19.65 18.05
CA GLU A 31 27.18 -19.55 19.11
C GLU A 31 25.98 -18.72 18.58
N SER A 32 24.78 -19.03 19.07
CA SER A 32 23.55 -18.28 18.79
C SER A 32 22.81 -17.98 20.09
N ASP A 33 21.77 -17.16 20.02
CA ASP A 33 20.90 -16.79 21.15
C ASP A 33 20.42 -18.02 21.95
N CYS A 34 20.14 -19.13 21.27
CA CYS A 34 19.56 -20.34 21.86
C CYS A 34 20.44 -21.59 21.81
N SER A 35 21.63 -21.56 21.23
CA SER A 35 22.53 -22.72 21.21
C SER A 35 23.99 -22.32 21.35
N TRP A 36 24.76 -23.12 22.07
CA TRP A 36 26.20 -22.94 22.21
C TRP A 36 26.96 -23.13 20.89
N SER A 37 28.24 -22.77 20.87
CA SER A 37 29.13 -23.13 19.77
C SER A 37 29.22 -24.65 19.60
N SER A 38 29.51 -25.11 18.37
CA SER A 38 29.76 -26.52 18.08
C SER A 38 31.10 -26.71 17.38
N THR A 39 31.81 -27.78 17.76
CA THR A 39 33.16 -28.11 17.30
C THR A 39 33.21 -29.47 16.60
N CYS A 40 34.18 -29.64 15.70
CA CYS A 40 34.33 -30.87 14.94
C CYS A 40 34.72 -32.07 15.81
N ASN A 41 34.04 -33.21 15.60
CA ASN A 41 34.24 -34.44 16.38
C ASN A 41 35.25 -35.43 15.76
N GLY A 42 35.87 -35.09 14.62
CA GLY A 42 36.81 -35.96 13.90
C GLY A 42 36.21 -37.20 13.22
N ARG A 43 34.89 -37.34 13.15
CA ARG A 43 34.20 -38.53 12.61
C ARG A 43 33.26 -38.26 11.44
N SER A 44 32.82 -37.02 11.23
CA SER A 44 31.90 -36.60 10.17
C SER A 44 32.39 -35.30 9.52
N PRO A 45 32.11 -35.04 8.23
CA PRO A 45 32.34 -33.71 7.64
C PRO A 45 31.25 -32.70 8.07
N GLU A 46 30.11 -33.19 8.56
CA GLU A 46 29.01 -32.39 9.07
C GLU A 46 29.34 -31.87 10.48
N CYS A 47 28.93 -30.63 10.77
CA CYS A 47 29.06 -30.07 12.11
C CYS A 47 28.02 -30.73 13.04
N PRO A 48 28.42 -31.31 14.19
CA PRO A 48 27.46 -31.89 15.13
C PRO A 48 26.49 -30.82 15.66
N SER A 49 25.26 -31.23 15.97
CA SER A 49 24.24 -30.33 16.52
C SER A 49 24.74 -29.66 17.81
N PRO A 50 24.68 -28.32 17.91
CA PRO A 50 25.12 -27.61 19.11
C PRO A 50 24.23 -27.95 20.31
N HIS A 51 24.80 -27.91 21.51
CA HIS A 51 24.01 -28.04 22.73
C HIS A 51 23.07 -26.82 22.89
N PRO A 52 21.78 -27.04 23.22
CA PRO A 52 20.86 -25.95 23.46
C PRO A 52 21.27 -25.17 24.72
N LYS A 53 21.00 -23.87 24.73
CA LYS A 53 21.04 -23.04 25.93
C LYS A 53 19.84 -23.37 26.83
N ALA A 54 19.86 -22.85 28.05
CA ALA A 54 18.80 -23.08 29.02
C ALA A 54 17.42 -22.64 28.48
N ASN A 55 16.38 -23.38 28.84
CA ASN A 55 15.02 -22.96 28.55
C ASN A 55 14.71 -21.65 29.29
N LYS A 56 13.93 -20.78 28.65
CA LYS A 56 13.68 -19.38 29.09
C LYS A 56 14.88 -18.42 28.97
N THR A 57 15.96 -18.76 28.26
CA THR A 57 16.95 -17.75 27.82
C THR A 57 16.30 -16.79 26.81
N ARG A 58 16.58 -15.49 26.91
CA ARG A 58 16.03 -14.46 26.01
C ARG A 58 16.69 -14.50 24.63
N CYS A 59 15.92 -14.28 23.57
CA CYS A 59 16.40 -14.38 22.19
C CYS A 59 15.70 -13.44 21.20
N ASN A 60 16.33 -13.23 20.05
CA ASN A 60 15.99 -12.21 19.06
C ASN A 60 15.84 -10.83 19.73
N GLU A 61 16.85 -10.43 20.51
CA GLU A 61 16.84 -9.15 21.22
C GLU A 61 16.67 -7.98 20.26
N GLY A 62 15.62 -7.18 20.46
CA GLY A 62 15.32 -6.02 19.63
C GLY A 62 15.43 -4.73 20.45
N THR A 63 15.98 -3.68 19.85
CA THR A 63 15.99 -2.35 20.47
C THR A 63 14.64 -1.66 20.24
N GLN A 64 13.89 -1.41 21.30
CA GLN A 64 12.73 -0.51 21.26
C GLN A 64 13.05 0.71 22.12
N GLY A 65 13.25 1.86 21.47
CA GLY A 65 13.70 3.09 22.14
C GLY A 65 15.12 2.93 22.69
N LEU A 66 15.29 3.19 24.00
CA LEU A 66 16.56 3.06 24.71
C LEU A 66 16.75 1.67 25.38
N THR A 67 15.77 0.77 25.25
CA THR A 67 15.73 -0.53 25.95
C THR A 67 15.81 -1.71 24.99
N THR A 68 16.69 -2.64 25.29
CA THR A 68 16.73 -3.97 24.66
C THR A 68 15.58 -4.82 25.20
N LEU A 69 14.65 -5.23 24.34
CA LEU A 69 13.49 -6.04 24.69
C LEU A 69 13.42 -7.28 23.80
N SER A 70 13.38 -8.45 24.44
CA SER A 70 13.17 -9.75 23.82
C SER A 70 11.70 -10.17 24.00
N LEU A 71 10.96 -10.33 22.90
CA LEU A 71 9.62 -10.93 22.97
C LEU A 71 9.66 -12.45 23.03
N GLN A 72 10.80 -13.04 22.68
CA GLN A 72 10.94 -14.48 22.51
C GLN A 72 11.95 -15.08 23.47
N LEU A 73 11.72 -16.35 23.77
CA LEU A 73 12.53 -17.18 24.64
C LEU A 73 12.95 -18.46 23.93
N CYS A 74 14.14 -18.94 24.30
CA CYS A 74 14.67 -20.23 23.88
C CYS A 74 13.90 -21.37 24.55
N ILE A 75 13.43 -22.31 23.74
CA ILE A 75 12.83 -23.57 24.14
C ILE A 75 13.55 -24.68 23.35
N ASN A 76 14.25 -25.55 24.06
CA ASN A 76 15.00 -26.70 23.52
C ASN A 76 15.99 -26.35 22.38
N GLY A 77 16.52 -25.12 22.38
CA GLY A 77 17.46 -24.64 21.36
C GLY A 77 16.85 -23.77 20.26
N GLU A 78 15.53 -23.60 20.23
CA GLU A 78 14.82 -22.78 19.26
C GLU A 78 14.21 -21.51 19.89
N CYS A 79 14.26 -20.38 19.16
CA CYS A 79 13.69 -19.10 19.60
C CYS A 79 12.20 -19.03 19.27
N THR A 80 11.39 -19.82 19.96
CA THR A 80 9.95 -20.03 19.68
C THR A 80 9.04 -19.75 20.88
N GLY A 81 9.55 -19.79 22.12
CA GLY A 81 8.78 -19.41 23.29
C GLY A 81 8.50 -17.91 23.34
N SER A 82 7.49 -17.48 24.08
CA SER A 82 7.19 -16.08 24.35
C SER A 82 7.70 -15.65 25.72
N ILE A 83 8.02 -14.36 25.88
CA ILE A 83 8.45 -13.77 27.15
C ILE A 83 7.40 -13.90 28.27
N CYS A 84 6.11 -14.08 27.93
CA CYS A 84 5.04 -14.42 28.89
C CYS A 84 5.40 -15.65 29.76
N LEU A 85 6.13 -16.63 29.21
CA LEU A 85 6.55 -17.84 29.93
C LEU A 85 7.55 -17.55 31.06
N GLU A 86 8.25 -16.40 31.04
CA GLU A 86 9.10 -15.94 32.14
C GLU A 86 8.24 -15.64 33.39
N TRP A 87 7.05 -15.08 33.19
CA TRP A 87 6.06 -14.76 34.23
C TRP A 87 5.06 -15.90 34.51
N ASN A 88 5.29 -17.10 33.97
CA ASN A 88 4.39 -18.25 34.01
C ASN A 88 2.99 -17.98 33.39
N LEU A 89 2.94 -17.10 32.39
CA LEU A 89 1.75 -16.82 31.58
C LEU A 89 1.91 -17.41 30.17
N ALA A 90 0.81 -17.63 29.46
CA ALA A 90 0.81 -17.97 28.04
C ALA A 90 0.68 -16.71 27.18
N GLU A 91 1.17 -16.77 25.94
CA GLU A 91 0.92 -15.71 24.94
C GLU A 91 -0.53 -15.75 24.45
N CYS A 92 -1.10 -14.58 24.19
CA CYS A 92 -2.44 -14.43 23.63
C CYS A 92 -2.49 -13.23 22.68
N PHE A 93 -3.51 -13.21 21.81
CA PHE A 93 -3.77 -12.07 20.93
C PHE A 93 -4.93 -11.24 21.48
N LEU A 94 -4.70 -9.95 21.67
CA LEU A 94 -5.78 -8.98 21.85
C LEU A 94 -6.66 -8.98 20.60
N THR A 95 -7.98 -9.03 20.78
CA THR A 95 -8.94 -9.01 19.66
C THR A 95 -9.94 -7.88 19.75
N SER A 96 -10.25 -7.30 18.60
CA SER A 96 -11.20 -6.20 18.45
C SER A 96 -12.65 -6.59 18.80
N ASN A 97 -12.96 -7.88 18.77
CA ASN A 97 -14.26 -8.45 19.15
C ASN A 97 -14.52 -8.44 20.67
N ILE A 98 -13.47 -8.51 21.51
CA ILE A 98 -13.62 -8.57 22.98
C ILE A 98 -13.67 -7.15 23.56
N ILE A 99 -12.95 -6.19 22.96
CA ILE A 99 -12.84 -4.81 23.44
C ILE A 99 -13.33 -3.86 22.33
N PRO A 100 -14.61 -3.45 22.34
CA PRO A 100 -15.10 -2.49 21.36
C PRO A 100 -14.37 -1.15 21.52
N ASN A 101 -13.98 -0.55 20.38
CA ASN A 101 -13.25 0.73 20.32
C ASN A 101 -11.82 0.70 20.90
N ILE A 102 -11.14 -0.45 20.86
CA ILE A 102 -9.70 -0.55 21.14
C ILE A 102 -8.85 0.19 20.08
N ASP A 103 -7.80 0.90 20.50
CA ASP A 103 -6.83 1.48 19.56
C ASP A 103 -6.12 0.36 18.80
N LYS A 104 -6.05 0.50 17.46
CA LYS A 104 -5.33 -0.42 16.57
C LYS A 104 -3.84 -0.54 16.89
N ARG A 105 -3.28 0.37 17.69
CA ARG A 105 -1.94 0.22 18.29
C ARG A 105 -1.87 -0.85 19.37
N LYS A 106 -2.85 -0.91 20.28
CA LYS A 106 -2.90 -1.90 21.36
C LYS A 106 -2.98 -3.34 20.85
N LEU A 107 -3.63 -3.56 19.70
CA LEU A 107 -3.64 -4.86 19.02
C LEU A 107 -2.24 -5.37 18.59
N CYS A 108 -1.23 -4.50 18.61
CA CYS A 108 0.18 -4.81 18.37
C CYS A 108 1.06 -4.74 19.62
N GLU A 109 0.47 -4.61 20.82
CA GLU A 109 1.16 -4.84 22.08
C GLU A 109 1.20 -6.35 22.35
N LEU A 110 2.28 -6.84 22.96
CA LEU A 110 2.32 -8.21 23.45
C LEU A 110 1.31 -8.36 24.59
N ALA A 111 0.47 -9.39 24.52
CA ALA A 111 -0.47 -9.74 25.56
C ALA A 111 -0.20 -11.14 26.13
N CYS A 112 -0.48 -11.29 27.41
CA CYS A 112 -0.31 -12.54 28.13
C CYS A 112 -1.61 -12.92 28.86
N GLN A 113 -1.92 -14.21 28.90
CA GLN A 113 -3.07 -14.78 29.62
C GLN A 113 -2.62 -15.80 30.67
N ASN A 114 -3.45 -16.06 31.67
CA ASN A 114 -3.19 -17.09 32.66
C ASN A 114 -3.56 -18.47 32.10
N GLY A 115 -2.56 -19.35 31.93
CA GLY A 115 -2.75 -20.67 31.35
C GLY A 115 -3.48 -20.64 30.00
N THR A 116 -4.60 -21.35 29.91
CA THR A 116 -5.40 -21.47 28.68
C THR A 116 -6.59 -20.52 28.59
N ASP A 117 -6.84 -19.67 29.60
CA ASP A 117 -8.10 -18.93 29.73
C ASP A 117 -8.09 -17.60 28.95
N PRO A 118 -8.77 -17.48 27.79
CA PRO A 118 -8.67 -16.31 26.91
C PRO A 118 -9.30 -15.05 27.51
N SER A 119 -10.21 -15.20 28.47
CA SER A 119 -10.81 -14.10 29.24
C SER A 119 -9.80 -13.36 30.14
N THR A 120 -8.64 -13.98 30.41
CA THR A 120 -7.57 -13.39 31.23
C THR A 120 -6.47 -12.70 30.40
N CYS A 121 -6.61 -12.67 29.07
CA CYS A 121 -5.68 -12.03 28.16
C CYS A 121 -5.64 -10.51 28.39
N ARG A 122 -4.46 -10.00 28.77
CA ARG A 122 -4.21 -8.57 29.07
C ARG A 122 -2.90 -8.10 28.44
N SER A 123 -2.83 -6.82 28.08
CA SER A 123 -1.61 -6.28 27.48
C SER A 123 -0.47 -6.22 28.51
N THR A 124 0.77 -6.40 28.05
CA THR A 124 1.97 -6.12 28.85
C THR A 124 2.04 -4.66 29.30
N SER A 125 1.38 -3.73 28.61
CA SER A 125 1.26 -2.33 29.05
C SER A 125 0.47 -2.21 30.37
N ASP A 126 -0.57 -3.03 30.57
CA ASP A 126 -1.49 -2.93 31.70
C ASP A 126 -0.86 -3.43 33.03
N PHE A 127 0.14 -4.31 32.94
CA PHE A 127 0.86 -4.85 34.10
C PHE A 127 2.37 -4.54 34.11
N ALA A 128 2.86 -3.67 33.21
CA ALA A 128 4.28 -3.35 33.04
C ALA A 128 5.02 -3.06 34.36
N LEU A 129 4.42 -2.22 35.22
CA LEU A 129 4.98 -1.84 36.52
C LEU A 129 5.14 -3.03 37.50
N GLN A 130 4.32 -4.08 37.38
CA GLN A 130 4.39 -5.27 38.24
C GLN A 130 5.55 -6.20 37.86
N VAL A 131 5.99 -6.15 36.60
CA VAL A 131 7.05 -7.00 36.03
C VAL A 131 8.33 -6.23 35.68
N GLY A 132 8.44 -4.97 36.11
CA GLY A 132 9.63 -4.14 35.91
C GLY A 132 9.85 -3.67 34.46
N LEU A 133 8.78 -3.59 33.66
CA LEU A 133 8.83 -3.10 32.29
C LEU A 133 8.68 -1.57 32.20
N PRO A 134 9.18 -0.94 31.12
CA PRO A 134 8.93 0.47 30.86
C PRO A 134 7.43 0.74 30.64
N GLU A 135 7.04 1.99 30.89
CA GLU A 135 5.67 2.47 30.62
C GLU A 135 5.34 2.32 29.13
N GLY A 136 4.25 1.60 28.82
CA GLY A 136 3.89 1.19 27.46
C GLY A 136 4.09 -0.29 27.12
N GLY A 137 4.75 -1.08 27.99
CA GLY A 137 4.89 -2.54 27.79
C GLY A 137 5.86 -2.92 26.68
N ILE A 138 5.60 -4.04 25.98
CA ILE A 138 6.38 -4.46 24.79
C ILE A 138 5.49 -4.46 23.55
N SER A 139 5.95 -3.86 22.46
CA SER A 139 5.28 -3.95 21.16
C SER A 139 5.76 -5.18 20.37
N LEU A 140 4.85 -5.86 19.68
CA LEU A 140 5.14 -6.93 18.72
C LEU A 140 6.03 -6.40 17.58
N ARG A 141 6.81 -7.29 16.95
CA ARG A 141 7.69 -6.89 15.85
C ARG A 141 6.88 -6.59 14.58
N PRO A 142 7.37 -5.72 13.68
CA PRO A 142 6.74 -5.55 12.37
C PRO A 142 6.65 -6.89 11.62
N GLY A 143 5.49 -7.20 11.06
CA GLY A 143 5.17 -8.49 10.45
C GLY A 143 4.66 -9.57 11.40
N SER A 144 4.64 -9.35 12.73
CA SER A 144 3.93 -10.24 13.66
C SER A 144 2.41 -10.23 13.40
N PRO A 145 1.72 -11.38 13.56
CA PRO A 145 0.26 -11.44 13.45
C PRO A 145 -0.42 -10.71 14.60
N CYS A 146 -1.60 -10.14 14.34
CA CYS A 146 -2.43 -9.43 15.31
C CYS A 146 -3.92 -9.70 15.06
N ASP A 147 -4.77 -9.33 16.03
CA ASP A 147 -6.24 -9.52 16.00
C ASP A 147 -6.63 -10.97 15.63
N ASN A 148 -6.04 -11.95 16.32
CA ASN A 148 -6.21 -13.39 16.06
C ASN A 148 -6.01 -13.79 14.58
N PHE A 149 -4.83 -13.48 14.05
CA PHE A 149 -4.41 -13.72 12.66
C PHE A 149 -5.27 -13.00 11.59
N GLN A 150 -6.17 -12.10 11.97
CA GLN A 150 -6.90 -11.25 11.02
C GLN A 150 -6.07 -10.06 10.53
N GLY A 151 -4.87 -9.82 11.09
CA GLY A 151 -3.99 -8.72 10.69
C GLY A 151 -2.51 -8.99 10.90
N TYR A 152 -1.68 -8.05 10.43
CA TYR A 152 -0.24 -7.96 10.75
C TYR A 152 0.13 -6.58 11.28
N CYS A 153 1.16 -6.54 12.13
CA CYS A 153 1.69 -5.29 12.69
C CYS A 153 2.59 -4.55 11.72
N ASP A 154 2.27 -3.29 11.46
CA ASP A 154 3.06 -2.33 10.68
C ASP A 154 4.32 -1.86 11.46
N VAL A 155 5.26 -1.19 10.78
CA VAL A 155 6.44 -0.52 11.40
C VAL A 155 6.04 0.57 12.40
N PHE A 156 4.81 1.07 12.31
CA PHE A 156 4.21 2.01 13.26
C PHE A 156 3.45 1.33 14.41
N PHE A 157 3.64 0.02 14.60
CA PHE A 157 2.94 -0.81 15.58
C PHE A 157 1.42 -0.67 15.51
N LYS A 158 0.87 -0.66 14.29
CA LYS A 158 -0.57 -0.64 14.04
C LYS A 158 -1.00 -1.95 13.40
N CYS A 159 -2.04 -2.58 13.93
CA CYS A 159 -2.61 -3.76 13.33
C CYS A 159 -3.34 -3.40 12.02
N ARG A 160 -2.87 -3.95 10.91
CA ARG A 160 -3.49 -3.83 9.58
C ARG A 160 -4.16 -5.15 9.24
N ALA A 161 -5.47 -5.11 9.02
CA ALA A 161 -6.24 -6.31 8.67
C ALA A 161 -5.78 -6.89 7.31
N VAL A 162 -5.78 -8.21 7.22
CA VAL A 162 -5.59 -8.98 5.98
C VAL A 162 -6.95 -9.07 5.30
N ASP A 163 -7.29 -8.07 4.47
CA ASP A 163 -8.44 -8.17 3.56
C ASP A 163 -8.15 -9.24 2.48
N ALA A 164 -8.40 -10.50 2.83
CA ALA A 164 -8.39 -11.62 1.89
C ALA A 164 -9.45 -11.45 0.77
N GLU A 165 -10.48 -10.63 1.03
CA GLU A 165 -11.45 -10.16 0.04
C GLU A 165 -11.32 -8.66 -0.21
N GLY A 166 -10.28 -8.26 -0.96
CA GLY A 166 -10.16 -6.88 -1.44
C GLY A 166 -11.41 -6.40 -2.20
N PRO A 167 -11.58 -5.07 -2.40
CA PRO A 167 -12.79 -4.50 -3.01
C PRO A 167 -13.11 -5.06 -4.42
N LEU A 168 -12.09 -5.54 -5.14
CA LEU A 168 -12.25 -6.25 -6.42
C LEU A 168 -12.99 -7.58 -6.28
N ALA A 169 -12.76 -8.34 -5.20
CA ALA A 169 -13.44 -9.60 -4.91
C ALA A 169 -14.91 -9.37 -4.53
N ARG A 170 -15.19 -8.34 -3.72
CA ARG A 170 -16.56 -7.90 -3.43
C ARG A 170 -17.30 -7.43 -4.69
N LEU A 171 -16.66 -6.62 -5.53
CA LEU A 171 -17.23 -6.21 -6.81
C LEU A 171 -17.47 -7.43 -7.73
N LYS A 172 -16.53 -8.38 -7.80
CA LYS A 172 -16.70 -9.65 -8.54
C LYS A 172 -17.89 -10.45 -8.03
N ASN A 173 -18.05 -10.57 -6.72
CA ASN A 173 -19.14 -11.36 -6.13
C ASN A 173 -20.51 -10.66 -6.24
N LEU A 174 -20.55 -9.32 -6.28
CA LEU A 174 -21.79 -8.55 -6.54
C LEU A 174 -22.16 -8.54 -8.03
N LEU A 175 -21.18 -8.44 -8.93
CA LEU A 175 -21.39 -8.27 -10.38
C LEU A 175 -21.52 -9.61 -11.12
N PHE A 176 -20.84 -10.66 -10.64
CA PHE A 176 -20.95 -12.05 -11.12
C PHE A 176 -21.62 -12.98 -10.10
N ASN A 177 -22.61 -12.48 -9.36
CA ASN A 177 -23.49 -13.36 -8.58
C ASN A 177 -24.25 -14.27 -9.58
N LYS A 178 -24.35 -15.56 -9.29
CA LYS A 178 -25.10 -16.49 -10.17
C LYS A 178 -26.55 -16.07 -10.34
N GLU A 179 -27.16 -15.50 -9.30
CA GLU A 179 -28.56 -15.04 -9.36
C GLU A 179 -28.72 -13.75 -10.18
N THR A 180 -27.75 -12.82 -10.14
CA THR A 180 -27.78 -11.63 -11.02
C THR A 180 -27.51 -12.01 -12.47
N LEU A 181 -26.63 -12.98 -12.73
CA LEU A 181 -26.38 -13.48 -14.09
C LEU A 181 -27.58 -14.22 -14.69
N LEU A 182 -28.28 -15.04 -13.89
CA LEU A 182 -29.49 -15.74 -14.34
C LEU A 182 -30.65 -14.76 -14.60
N THR A 183 -30.89 -13.79 -13.73
CA THR A 183 -31.94 -12.78 -13.93
C THR A 183 -31.64 -11.87 -15.13
N VAL A 184 -30.39 -11.46 -15.34
CA VAL A 184 -29.98 -10.70 -16.53
C VAL A 184 -30.12 -11.53 -17.81
N ALA A 185 -29.73 -12.81 -17.80
CA ALA A 185 -29.89 -13.70 -18.95
C ALA A 185 -31.37 -13.90 -19.33
N GLN A 186 -32.24 -14.15 -18.35
CA GLN A 186 -33.70 -14.26 -18.55
C GLN A 186 -34.30 -12.96 -19.10
N TRP A 187 -33.88 -11.81 -18.57
CA TRP A 187 -34.33 -10.51 -19.06
C TRP A 187 -33.91 -10.24 -20.51
N ILE A 188 -32.68 -10.62 -20.89
CA ILE A 188 -32.19 -10.50 -22.28
C ILE A 188 -32.99 -11.39 -23.24
N THR A 189 -33.37 -12.61 -22.83
CA THR A 189 -34.19 -13.49 -23.68
C THR A 189 -35.62 -12.99 -23.84
N GLU A 190 -36.22 -12.43 -22.79
CA GLU A 190 -37.58 -11.89 -22.81
C GLU A 190 -37.67 -10.58 -23.63
N TYR A 191 -36.71 -9.67 -23.43
CA TYR A 191 -36.68 -8.34 -24.04
C TYR A 191 -35.61 -8.21 -25.13
N TRP A 192 -35.38 -9.26 -25.92
CA TRP A 192 -34.39 -9.28 -27.02
C TRP A 192 -34.55 -8.11 -28.01
N TRP A 193 -35.80 -7.70 -28.26
CA TRP A 193 -36.14 -6.55 -29.10
C TRP A 193 -35.66 -5.22 -28.50
N ALA A 194 -35.69 -5.06 -27.17
CA ALA A 194 -35.20 -3.87 -26.49
C ALA A 194 -33.67 -3.79 -26.53
N VAL A 195 -32.98 -4.93 -26.46
CA VAL A 195 -31.53 -5.03 -26.66
C VAL A 195 -31.14 -4.61 -28.08
N LEU A 196 -31.88 -5.06 -29.10
CA LEU A 196 -31.67 -4.62 -30.49
C LEU A 196 -31.91 -3.11 -30.67
N LEU A 197 -32.99 -2.57 -30.10
CA LEU A 197 -33.28 -1.12 -30.17
C LEU A 197 -32.19 -0.30 -29.46
N MET A 198 -31.69 -0.74 -28.30
CA MET A 198 -30.55 -0.12 -27.62
C MET A 198 -29.28 -0.16 -28.47
N GLY A 199 -29.00 -1.29 -29.13
CA GLY A 199 -27.87 -1.42 -30.05
C GLY A 199 -27.96 -0.46 -31.24
N ILE A 200 -29.13 -0.38 -31.89
CA ILE A 200 -29.40 0.55 -32.99
C ILE A 200 -29.28 2.01 -32.52
N ALA A 201 -29.86 2.36 -31.38
CA ALA A 201 -29.75 3.69 -30.79
C ALA A 201 -28.30 4.06 -30.47
N PHE A 202 -27.49 3.13 -29.96
CA PHE A 202 -26.06 3.34 -29.70
C PHE A 202 -25.27 3.55 -30.99
N ILE A 203 -25.56 2.79 -32.06
CA ILE A 203 -24.92 2.98 -33.38
C ILE A 203 -25.29 4.34 -33.98
N ILE A 204 -26.57 4.76 -33.88
CA ILE A 204 -27.01 6.09 -34.33
C ILE A 204 -26.32 7.18 -33.50
N PHE A 205 -26.27 7.03 -32.17
CA PHE A 205 -25.59 7.97 -31.28
C PHE A 205 -24.09 8.08 -31.60
N MET A 206 -23.39 6.95 -31.81
CA MET A 206 -21.99 6.94 -32.22
C MET A 206 -21.81 7.57 -33.62
N GLY A 207 -22.71 7.32 -34.56
CA GLY A 207 -22.69 7.97 -35.88
C GLY A 207 -22.88 9.49 -35.81
N VAL A 208 -23.80 9.95 -34.96
CA VAL A 208 -24.03 11.39 -34.68
C VAL A 208 -22.83 11.99 -33.96
N PHE A 209 -22.27 11.31 -32.95
CA PHE A 209 -21.08 11.74 -32.22
C PHE A 209 -19.87 11.86 -33.16
N ILE A 210 -19.61 10.84 -33.99
CA ILE A 210 -18.56 10.88 -35.03
C ILE A 210 -18.80 12.04 -36.00
N LYS A 211 -20.05 12.30 -36.42
CA LYS A 211 -20.36 13.41 -37.32
C LYS A 211 -20.17 14.79 -36.66
N CYS A 212 -20.55 14.94 -35.39
CA CYS A 212 -20.32 16.15 -34.61
C CYS A 212 -18.82 16.36 -34.36
N CYS A 213 -18.09 15.33 -33.92
CA CYS A 213 -16.64 15.37 -33.75
C CYS A 213 -15.94 15.70 -35.07
N ALA A 214 -16.29 15.06 -36.20
CA ALA A 214 -15.66 15.31 -37.50
C ALA A 214 -15.86 16.74 -38.05
N VAL A 215 -16.82 17.51 -37.54
CA VAL A 215 -16.97 18.96 -37.84
C VAL A 215 -15.97 19.81 -37.05
N HIS A 216 -15.37 19.25 -35.99
CA HIS A 216 -14.45 19.91 -35.06
C HIS A 216 -13.03 19.30 -35.06
N THR A 217 -12.83 18.05 -35.51
CA THR A 217 -11.50 17.45 -35.71
C THR A 217 -10.89 17.98 -37.02
N PRO A 218 -9.76 18.70 -37.00
CA PRO A 218 -9.12 19.15 -38.23
C PRO A 218 -8.58 17.95 -39.02
N SER A 219 -9.03 17.79 -40.26
CA SER A 219 -8.54 16.74 -41.16
C SER A 219 -7.26 17.21 -41.85
N SER A 220 -6.19 16.42 -41.77
CA SER A 220 -4.92 16.67 -42.50
C SER A 220 -5.02 16.48 -44.03
N ASN A 221 -6.24 16.40 -44.58
CA ASN A 221 -6.48 16.25 -46.01
C ASN A 221 -6.74 17.63 -46.66
N PRO A 222 -5.85 18.14 -47.52
CA PRO A 222 -5.89 19.52 -48.02
C PRO A 222 -7.04 19.83 -49.00
N LYS A 223 -7.93 18.87 -49.31
CA LYS A 223 -9.07 19.07 -50.22
C LYS A 223 -10.44 19.16 -49.53
N LYS A 224 -10.51 19.26 -48.20
CA LYS A 224 -11.78 19.43 -47.46
C LYS A 224 -11.90 20.82 -46.81
N PRO A 225 -13.10 21.43 -46.78
CA PRO A 225 -13.29 22.75 -46.16
C PRO A 225 -12.99 22.70 -44.66
N PRO A 226 -12.45 23.80 -44.07
CA PRO A 226 -11.96 23.80 -42.69
C PRO A 226 -13.08 23.63 -41.65
N ALA A 227 -12.73 22.97 -40.55
CA ALA A 227 -13.60 22.70 -39.39
C ALA A 227 -14.19 23.99 -38.80
N ARG A 228 -15.49 23.97 -38.47
CA ARG A 228 -16.18 25.13 -37.87
C ARG A 228 -16.00 25.16 -36.35
N ARG A 229 -15.77 26.34 -35.78
CA ARG A 229 -15.63 26.50 -34.31
C ARG A 229 -17.00 26.60 -33.63
N PHE A 230 -17.14 25.97 -32.47
CA PHE A 230 -18.36 25.89 -31.65
C PHE A 230 -19.04 27.25 -31.38
N SER A 231 -18.28 28.35 -31.34
CA SER A 231 -18.75 29.70 -31.01
C SER A 231 -19.74 30.33 -32.00
N GLU A 232 -19.81 29.84 -33.26
CA GLU A 232 -20.71 30.42 -34.27
C GLU A 232 -22.11 29.79 -34.29
N THR A 233 -22.25 28.51 -33.91
CA THR A 233 -23.51 27.77 -34.08
C THR A 233 -24.58 28.22 -33.07
N LEU A 234 -24.18 28.54 -31.84
CA LEU A 234 -25.09 28.97 -30.76
C LEU A 234 -25.68 30.39 -30.93
N ARG A 235 -25.12 31.23 -31.81
CA ARG A 235 -25.57 32.63 -31.95
C ARG A 235 -26.72 32.84 -32.94
N ARG A 236 -27.14 31.83 -33.71
CA ARG A 236 -28.12 32.01 -34.80
C ARG A 236 -29.61 32.01 -34.43
N PRO A 237 -30.13 31.38 -33.35
CA PRO A 237 -31.58 31.38 -33.11
C PRO A 237 -32.12 32.70 -32.53
N MET A 238 -31.31 33.51 -31.84
CA MET A 238 -31.77 34.73 -31.16
C MET A 238 -32.00 35.95 -32.08
N ASN A 239 -31.34 35.99 -33.25
CA ASN A 239 -31.38 37.19 -34.11
C ASN A 239 -32.60 37.24 -35.03
N THR A 240 -33.25 36.10 -35.30
CA THR A 240 -34.44 36.03 -36.17
C THR A 240 -35.69 36.60 -35.48
N PHE A 241 -35.88 36.35 -34.19
CA PHE A 241 -37.05 36.81 -33.44
C PHE A 241 -37.02 38.30 -33.08
N ARG A 242 -35.84 38.92 -32.97
CA ARG A 242 -35.72 40.33 -32.55
C ARG A 242 -36.02 41.34 -33.66
N ARG A 243 -36.11 40.91 -34.93
CA ARG A 243 -36.33 41.80 -36.09
C ARG A 243 -37.80 42.12 -36.39
N MET A 244 -38.74 41.45 -35.71
CA MET A 244 -40.19 41.56 -35.98
C MET A 244 -40.95 42.52 -35.04
N ARG A 245 -40.25 43.28 -34.18
CA ARG A 245 -40.89 44.08 -33.13
C ARG A 245 -40.37 45.52 -33.06
N SER A 246 -40.74 46.33 -34.05
CA SER A 246 -40.63 47.79 -33.97
C SER A 246 -41.61 48.48 -34.93
N PRO A 247 -42.61 49.20 -34.38
CA PRO A 247 -43.19 50.39 -35.00
C PRO A 247 -42.98 51.63 -34.11
N HIS A 248 -43.35 52.80 -34.65
CA HIS A 248 -43.30 54.19 -34.12
C HIS A 248 -42.11 55.03 -34.60
N SER A 249 -42.21 56.32 -34.92
CA SER A 249 -43.26 57.25 -35.41
C SER A 249 -42.66 58.66 -35.39
N MET A 250 -43.05 59.50 -36.35
CA MET A 250 -42.85 60.97 -36.47
C MET A 250 -42.41 61.79 -35.23
N GLY A 251 -41.55 62.81 -35.43
CA GLY A 251 -41.33 63.89 -34.44
C GLY A 251 -40.36 65.02 -34.87
N VAL A 252 -40.74 66.28 -34.67
CA VAL A 252 -40.04 67.54 -35.08
C VAL A 252 -39.96 68.49 -33.87
N GLY A 253 -38.96 69.34 -33.64
CA GLY A 253 -37.70 69.59 -34.36
C GLY A 253 -37.35 71.09 -34.42
N ALA A 254 -36.40 71.58 -33.60
CA ALA A 254 -36.09 73.01 -33.44
C ALA A 254 -34.60 73.29 -33.09
N ARG A 255 -34.15 74.56 -33.24
CA ARG A 255 -32.76 75.04 -33.09
C ARG A 255 -32.61 76.02 -31.90
N GLY A 256 -31.40 76.17 -31.33
CA GLY A 256 -31.06 77.24 -30.36
C GLY A 256 -29.63 77.11 -29.80
N MET A 257 -28.97 78.22 -29.42
CA MET A 257 -27.50 78.30 -29.26
C MET A 257 -27.04 78.84 -27.88
N GLY A 258 -25.96 78.27 -27.31
CA GLY A 258 -24.95 78.98 -26.49
C GLY A 258 -25.07 78.99 -24.94
N GLY A 259 -23.92 78.83 -24.25
CA GLY A 259 -23.67 79.43 -22.92
C GLY A 259 -23.23 78.53 -21.74
N ALA A 260 -21.92 78.50 -21.45
CA ALA A 260 -21.20 78.34 -20.16
C ALA A 260 -21.57 77.26 -19.07
N ALA A 261 -20.53 76.84 -18.33
CA ALA A 261 -20.53 75.85 -17.21
C ALA A 261 -20.47 76.57 -15.82
N PRO A 262 -20.29 75.92 -14.63
CA PRO A 262 -20.07 74.48 -14.32
C PRO A 262 -20.77 73.92 -13.03
N THR A 263 -20.78 72.58 -12.82
CA THR A 263 -20.18 71.87 -11.65
C THR A 263 -20.56 70.36 -11.50
N ARG A 264 -19.58 69.57 -11.02
CA ARG A 264 -19.65 68.30 -10.21
C ARG A 264 -20.40 67.05 -10.71
N GLY A 265 -19.66 65.95 -10.90
CA GLY A 265 -20.15 64.54 -10.90
C GLY A 265 -19.14 63.56 -11.55
N PRO A 266 -18.75 62.41 -10.93
CA PRO A 266 -17.55 61.65 -11.35
C PRO A 266 -17.91 60.30 -12.07
N PRO A 267 -17.00 59.29 -12.26
CA PRO A 267 -16.54 58.84 -13.58
C PRO A 267 -16.99 57.37 -13.89
N HIS A 268 -16.59 56.61 -14.92
CA HIS A 268 -15.32 56.45 -15.65
C HIS A 268 -15.52 55.91 -17.08
N GLY A 269 -14.54 56.14 -17.95
CA GLY A 269 -14.39 55.46 -19.25
C GLY A 269 -13.03 54.76 -19.39
N TYR A 270 -13.08 53.57 -19.98
CA TYR A 270 -12.04 52.74 -20.64
C TYR A 270 -10.53 53.06 -20.50
N GLY A 271 -9.75 51.98 -20.32
CA GLY A 271 -8.32 51.89 -20.61
C GLY A 271 -8.02 50.62 -21.42
N GLU A 272 -7.47 50.79 -22.62
CA GLU A 272 -7.20 49.75 -23.63
C GLU A 272 -5.74 49.28 -23.57
N SER A 273 -5.45 48.03 -24.02
CA SER A 273 -4.10 47.51 -24.37
C SER A 273 -3.11 47.27 -23.20
N ARG A 274 -2.19 46.28 -23.24
CA ARG A 274 -1.82 45.27 -24.27
C ARG A 274 -1.19 44.04 -23.59
N GLY A 275 -1.50 42.83 -24.04
CA GLY A 275 -1.22 41.58 -23.31
C GLY A 275 0.23 41.08 -23.22
N GLN A 276 0.40 39.93 -22.55
CA GLN A 276 1.25 38.82 -23.01
C GLN A 276 0.79 37.46 -22.43
N TYR A 277 0.94 36.43 -23.26
CA TYR A 277 0.93 34.98 -23.04
C TYR A 277 0.76 34.40 -21.62
N TYR A 278 -0.28 33.59 -21.47
CA TYR A 278 -0.19 32.34 -20.71
C TYR A 278 0.27 31.24 -21.66
N ASP A 279 1.45 30.66 -21.43
CA ASP A 279 1.86 29.40 -22.04
C ASP A 279 1.91 28.30 -20.98
N GLY A 280 1.15 27.23 -21.22
CA GLY A 280 1.08 26.07 -20.35
C GLY A 280 1.98 24.96 -20.87
N GLN A 281 3.28 25.04 -20.59
CA GLN A 281 4.23 23.99 -20.98
C GLN A 281 4.54 23.00 -19.84
N LYS A 282 4.14 21.76 -20.11
CA LYS A 282 4.84 20.49 -19.86
C LYS A 282 5.65 20.34 -18.56
N ALA A 283 5.25 19.30 -17.80
CA ALA A 283 6.12 18.61 -16.86
C ALA A 283 7.48 18.29 -17.50
N SER A 284 8.55 18.76 -16.86
CA SER A 284 9.92 18.50 -17.24
C SER A 284 10.57 17.66 -16.15
N ALA A 285 11.08 16.48 -16.51
CA ALA A 285 11.88 15.66 -15.60
C ALA A 285 13.23 16.36 -15.32
N PRO A 286 13.83 16.18 -14.13
CA PRO A 286 15.13 16.75 -13.83
C PRO A 286 16.23 16.11 -14.72
N PRO A 287 17.25 16.88 -15.13
CA PRO A 287 18.29 16.38 -16.03
C PRO A 287 19.24 15.42 -15.30
N ALA A 288 19.61 14.33 -15.98
CA ALA A 288 20.64 13.41 -15.52
C ALA A 288 22.04 14.00 -15.79
N SER A 289 22.66 14.60 -14.77
CA SER A 289 24.07 14.99 -14.81
C SER A 289 24.96 13.78 -14.50
N TYR A 290 25.38 13.07 -15.53
CA TYR A 290 26.27 11.93 -15.44
C TYR A 290 27.74 12.40 -15.26
N SER A 291 28.20 12.52 -14.02
CA SER A 291 29.64 12.56 -13.70
C SER A 291 30.07 11.21 -13.15
N ARG A 292 30.95 10.54 -13.89
CA ARG A 292 31.37 9.15 -13.66
C ARG A 292 32.59 9.12 -12.74
N THR A 293 32.39 8.86 -11.46
CA THR A 293 33.47 8.53 -10.51
C THR A 293 33.14 7.19 -9.85
N ASN A 294 33.92 6.15 -10.18
CA ASN A 294 33.70 4.80 -9.65
C ASN A 294 34.25 4.68 -8.23
N HIS A 295 33.41 4.33 -7.25
CA HIS A 295 33.85 3.79 -5.96
C HIS A 295 32.77 2.83 -5.41
N PRO A 296 32.92 1.50 -5.60
CA PRO A 296 31.88 0.52 -5.26
C PRO A 296 32.09 -0.12 -3.88
N GLU A 297 32.16 0.68 -2.80
CA GLU A 297 32.09 0.19 -1.41
C GLU A 297 31.41 1.23 -0.52
N LEU A 298 30.08 1.10 -0.30
CA LEU A 298 29.32 1.62 0.86
C LEU A 298 27.78 1.49 0.69
N TYR A 299 27.23 0.33 0.30
CA TYR A 299 25.82 -0.04 0.64
C TYR A 299 25.49 -1.53 0.33
N ALA A 300 26.16 -2.46 1.01
CA ALA A 300 25.87 -3.90 0.93
C ALA A 300 26.03 -4.56 2.32
N GLY A 301 25.12 -4.26 3.24
CA GLY A 301 25.29 -4.59 4.66
C GLY A 301 23.99 -4.73 5.48
N ALA A 302 22.87 -5.04 4.83
CA ALA A 302 21.62 -5.41 5.50
C ALA A 302 20.82 -6.37 4.60
N TYR A 303 20.05 -7.29 5.21
CA TYR A 303 19.21 -8.30 4.55
C TYR A 303 19.95 -9.51 3.92
N GLY A 304 20.80 -10.16 4.72
CA GLY A 304 21.22 -11.55 4.51
C GLY A 304 20.27 -12.55 5.15
N GLY A 305 19.26 -13.01 4.39
CA GLY A 305 18.55 -14.30 4.50
C GLY A 305 18.14 -14.90 5.87
N ARG A 306 16.82 -14.98 6.10
CA ARG A 306 16.19 -16.27 6.49
C ARG A 306 14.73 -16.35 6.04
N SER A 307 14.47 -17.15 5.02
CA SER A 307 13.13 -17.48 4.55
C SER A 307 12.48 -18.52 5.47
N ASN A 308 11.77 -18.07 6.50
CA ASN A 308 10.88 -18.95 7.27
C ASN A 308 9.59 -19.16 6.46
N ALA A 309 9.51 -20.28 5.73
CA ALA A 309 8.27 -20.74 5.13
C ALA A 309 7.36 -21.28 6.24
N TYR A 310 6.38 -20.48 6.67
CA TYR A 310 5.33 -20.94 7.58
C TYR A 310 4.22 -21.62 6.77
N GLU A 311 4.00 -22.90 7.04
CA GLU A 311 3.00 -23.73 6.36
C GLU A 311 1.58 -23.33 6.82
N MET A 312 0.79 -22.75 5.92
CA MET A 312 -0.58 -22.36 6.22
C MET A 312 -1.50 -23.59 6.27
N ARG A 313 -1.72 -24.12 7.48
CA ARG A 313 -2.77 -25.11 7.72
C ARG A 313 -4.15 -24.48 7.55
N HIS A 314 -4.75 -24.70 6.39
CA HIS A 314 -6.15 -24.42 6.15
C HIS A 314 -7.03 -25.30 7.04
N HIS A 315 -7.56 -24.72 8.12
CA HIS A 315 -8.73 -25.30 8.79
C HIS A 315 -9.95 -25.14 7.88
N LYS A 316 -10.45 -26.25 7.36
CA LYS A 316 -11.80 -26.31 6.79
C LYS A 316 -12.82 -26.25 7.93
N VAL A 317 -13.79 -25.37 7.76
CA VAL A 317 -15.14 -25.46 8.35
C VAL A 317 -16.06 -26.00 7.25
#